data_AF-A0A1V2CFN9-F1
#
_entry.id   AF-A0A1V2CFN9-F1
#
_cell.length_a   1.000
_cell.length_b   1.000
_cell.length_c   1.000
_cell.angle_alpha   90.00
_cell.angle_beta   90.00
_cell.angle_gamma   90.00
#
_symmetry.space_group_name_H-M   'P 1'
#
loop_
_entity.id
_entity.type
_entity.pdbx_description
1 polymer ?
#
loop_
_entity_poly.entity_id
_entity_poly.type
_entity_poly.pdbx_seq_one_letter_code
_entity_poly.pdbx_strand_id
1 'polypeptide(L)'
;MGKINDSIIENLKEIEKEAKAIVKEDLEESENETYLAFYNLWKNQDRKDHIDLMVEDLKLNIDTYWLAEKYNKDIEKKINMIYFEHGGLYGGELEAFSINFDDSSFELSEFKIIDDRMDYLDNISSLPAFVSPTLYHLTENIQGEEDKFDDFIDVNNIYELFEATALIEINKLFERANEENLFEKLNLKKPFYLAVAEHDTGAPKLIYVIE
;
A
#
# COMPACT_ATOMS: atom_id res chain seq x y z
N MET A 1 21.57 -4.32 -1.90
CA MET A 1 20.43 -5.24 -1.74
C MET A 1 19.65 -4.84 -0.50
N GLY A 2 20.29 -4.78 0.68
CA GLY A 2 19.92 -3.77 1.70
C GLY A 2 19.73 -2.41 1.02
N LYS A 3 20.69 -2.00 0.18
CA LYS A 3 20.59 -0.81 -0.68
C LYS A 3 19.29 -0.60 -1.49
N ILE A 4 18.56 -1.64 -1.93
CA ILE A 4 17.30 -1.45 -2.70
C ILE A 4 16.17 -1.13 -1.74
N ASN A 5 15.92 -2.00 -0.76
CA ASN A 5 14.89 -1.76 0.25
C ASN A 5 15.20 -0.49 1.07
N ASP A 6 16.48 -0.20 1.38
CA ASP A 6 16.95 1.05 1.97
C ASP A 6 16.59 2.27 1.09
N SER A 7 16.82 2.17 -0.23
CA SER A 7 16.47 3.25 -1.16
C SER A 7 14.96 3.45 -1.26
N ILE A 8 14.18 2.37 -1.22
CA ILE A 8 12.71 2.45 -1.26
C ILE A 8 12.21 3.17 -0.02
N ILE A 9 12.60 2.71 1.18
CA ILE A 9 12.11 3.31 2.43
C ILE A 9 12.56 4.77 2.59
N GLU A 10 13.78 5.13 2.17
CA GLU A 10 14.21 6.53 2.21
C GLU A 10 13.41 7.41 1.23
N ASN A 11 13.08 6.90 0.04
CA ASN A 11 12.21 7.62 -0.89
C ASN A 11 10.81 7.84 -0.31
N LEU A 12 10.20 6.81 0.29
CA LEU A 12 8.88 6.91 0.94
C LEU A 12 8.88 7.94 2.08
N LYS A 13 9.95 7.98 2.89
CA LYS A 13 10.12 8.98 3.96
C LYS A 13 10.25 10.40 3.43
N GLU A 14 10.95 10.62 2.32
CA GLU A 14 11.04 11.95 1.72
C GLU A 14 9.68 12.38 1.15
N ILE A 15 8.90 11.48 0.53
CA ILE A 15 7.53 11.77 0.07
C ILE A 15 6.63 12.17 1.26
N GLU A 16 6.62 11.41 2.36
CA GLU A 16 5.82 11.77 3.56
C GLU A 16 6.22 13.15 4.11
N LYS A 17 7.52 13.43 4.13
CA LYS A 17 8.08 14.70 4.62
C LYS A 17 7.68 15.88 3.73
N GLU A 18 7.69 15.70 2.40
CA GLU A 18 7.23 16.71 1.44
C GLU A 18 5.72 16.97 1.58
N ALA A 19 4.89 15.92 1.55
CA ALA A 19 3.45 16.04 1.75
C ALA A 19 3.09 16.73 3.08
N LYS A 20 3.82 16.40 4.15
CA LYS A 20 3.67 17.05 5.45
C LYS A 20 4.03 18.53 5.42
N ALA A 21 5.04 18.92 4.64
CA ALA A 21 5.45 20.32 4.53
C ALA A 21 4.36 21.13 3.82
N ILE A 22 3.81 20.60 2.73
CA ILE A 22 2.70 21.21 1.98
C ILE A 22 1.50 21.44 2.89
N VAL A 23 1.00 20.39 3.55
CA VAL A 23 -0.16 20.48 4.46
C VAL A 23 0.07 21.50 5.58
N LYS A 24 1.29 21.61 6.10
CA LYS A 24 1.60 22.60 7.14
C LYS A 24 1.59 24.03 6.62
N GLU A 25 2.13 24.25 5.42
CA GLU A 25 2.12 25.57 4.76
C GLU A 25 0.67 26.01 4.50
N ASP A 26 -0.16 25.11 3.95
CA ASP A 26 -1.58 25.40 3.72
C ASP A 26 -2.32 25.76 5.02
N LEU A 27 -2.04 25.05 6.12
CA LEU A 27 -2.64 25.31 7.43
C LEU A 27 -2.16 26.61 8.10
N GLU A 28 -1.03 27.19 7.69
CA GLU A 28 -0.61 28.51 8.16
C GLU A 28 -1.44 29.62 7.50
N GLU A 29 -1.98 29.36 6.31
CA GLU A 29 -2.77 30.31 5.51
C GLU A 29 -4.29 30.07 5.59
N SER A 30 -4.73 28.89 6.05
CA SER A 30 -6.13 28.49 6.13
C SER A 30 -6.73 28.67 7.54
N GLU A 31 -8.00 29.09 7.60
CA GLU A 31 -8.82 29.07 8.82
C GLU A 31 -9.73 27.81 8.88
N ASN A 32 -9.54 26.84 7.99
CA ASN A 32 -10.40 25.68 7.86
C ASN A 32 -10.22 24.68 9.03
N GLU A 33 -11.22 24.65 9.92
CA GLU A 33 -11.20 23.77 11.09
C GLU A 33 -11.22 22.27 10.72
N THR A 34 -11.82 21.91 9.58
CA THR A 34 -11.86 20.53 9.07
C THR A 34 -10.46 20.08 8.65
N TYR A 35 -9.77 20.88 7.83
CA TYR A 35 -8.41 20.60 7.39
C TYR A 35 -7.47 20.42 8.58
N LEU A 36 -7.55 21.32 9.58
CA LEU A 36 -6.79 21.20 10.83
C LEU A 36 -7.16 19.94 11.61
N ALA A 37 -8.44 19.54 11.65
CA ALA A 37 -8.88 18.31 12.31
C ALA A 37 -8.28 17.06 11.67
N PHE A 38 -8.25 16.97 10.33
CA PHE A 38 -7.62 15.85 9.62
C PHE A 38 -6.10 15.79 9.82
N TYR A 39 -5.42 16.94 9.79
CA TYR A 39 -4.00 16.98 10.11
C TYR A 39 -3.73 16.53 11.55
N ASN A 40 -4.57 16.90 12.51
CA ASN A 40 -4.47 16.43 13.88
C ASN A 40 -4.80 14.94 14.02
N LEU A 41 -5.76 14.42 13.25
CA LEU A 41 -6.05 13.00 13.18
C LEU A 41 -4.80 12.23 12.75
N TRP A 42 -4.18 12.62 11.63
CA TRP A 42 -2.93 12.05 11.12
C TRP A 42 -1.79 12.12 12.15
N LYS A 43 -1.58 13.29 12.75
CA LYS A 43 -0.47 13.56 13.66
C LYS A 43 -0.52 12.71 14.93
N ASN A 44 -1.72 12.34 15.38
CA ASN A 44 -1.95 11.66 16.67
C ASN A 44 -2.18 10.15 16.53
N GLN A 45 -1.99 9.57 15.35
CA GLN A 45 -2.13 8.12 15.14
C GLN A 45 -1.08 7.31 15.92
N ASP A 46 -1.49 6.16 16.45
CA ASP A 46 -0.57 5.18 17.04
C ASP A 46 -0.02 4.24 15.96
N ARG A 47 1.00 4.73 15.26
CA ARG A 47 1.62 4.05 14.12
C ARG A 47 2.29 2.72 14.48
N LYS A 48 2.58 2.47 15.76
CA LYS A 48 3.24 1.23 16.17
C LYS A 48 2.25 0.07 16.14
N ASP A 49 1.06 0.30 16.70
CA ASP A 49 0.00 -0.71 16.76
C ASP A 49 -0.56 -1.02 15.37
N HIS A 50 -0.48 -0.07 14.43
CA HIS A 50 -0.92 -0.28 13.05
C HIS A 50 -0.19 -1.44 12.35
N ILE A 51 1.13 -1.53 12.51
CA ILE A 51 1.92 -2.59 11.86
C ILE A 51 1.55 -3.95 12.43
N ASP A 52 1.35 -4.04 13.75
CA ASP A 52 0.93 -5.28 14.41
C ASP A 52 -0.41 -5.78 13.87
N LEU A 53 -1.40 -4.88 13.73
CA LEU A 53 -2.71 -5.21 13.17
C LEU A 53 -2.61 -5.69 11.72
N MET A 54 -1.88 -4.97 10.87
CA MET A 54 -1.72 -5.35 9.46
C MET A 54 -1.03 -6.71 9.30
N VAL A 55 -0.03 -7.03 10.14
CA VAL A 55 0.67 -8.33 10.10
C VAL A 55 -0.28 -9.46 10.44
N GLU A 56 -1.08 -9.32 11.49
CA GLU A 56 -2.03 -10.35 11.91
C GLU A 56 -3.13 -10.56 10.86
N ASP A 57 -3.65 -9.49 10.28
CA ASP A 57 -4.62 -9.57 9.18
C ASP A 57 -4.02 -10.27 7.95
N LEU A 58 -2.83 -9.86 7.51
CA LEU A 58 -2.15 -10.47 6.37
C LEU A 58 -1.94 -11.98 6.59
N LYS A 59 -1.47 -12.37 7.77
CA LYS A 59 -1.26 -13.77 8.13
C LYS A 59 -2.55 -14.57 8.11
N LEU A 60 -3.61 -14.04 8.74
CA LEU A 60 -4.92 -14.67 8.76
C LEU A 60 -5.47 -14.85 7.35
N ASN A 61 -5.34 -13.82 6.50
CA ASN A 61 -5.87 -13.83 5.14
C ASN A 61 -5.07 -14.76 4.21
N ILE A 62 -3.75 -14.86 4.37
CA ILE A 62 -2.92 -15.86 3.67
C ILE A 62 -3.42 -17.27 3.98
N ASP A 63 -3.57 -17.61 5.26
CA ASP A 63 -3.98 -18.95 5.67
C ASP A 63 -5.45 -19.26 5.30
N THR A 64 -6.33 -18.25 5.36
CA THR A 64 -7.77 -18.43 5.13
C THR A 64 -8.12 -18.45 3.66
N TYR A 65 -7.51 -17.57 2.85
CA TYR A 65 -7.88 -17.35 1.47
C TYR A 65 -6.78 -17.80 0.50
N TRP A 66 -5.54 -17.37 0.70
CA TRP A 66 -4.51 -17.54 -0.33
C TRP A 66 -4.02 -18.98 -0.43
N LEU A 67 -3.93 -19.69 0.69
CA LEU A 67 -3.46 -21.08 0.74
C LEU A 67 -4.59 -22.11 0.64
N ALA A 68 -5.84 -21.67 0.74
CA ALA A 68 -6.99 -22.55 0.75
C ALA A 68 -7.43 -22.91 -0.67
N GLU A 69 -7.40 -24.20 -1.03
CA GLU A 69 -7.75 -24.72 -2.38
C GLU A 69 -9.13 -24.24 -2.88
N LYS A 70 -10.07 -24.04 -1.96
CA LYS A 70 -11.42 -23.53 -2.28
C LYS A 70 -11.36 -22.16 -2.96
N TYR A 71 -10.45 -21.30 -2.54
CA TYR A 71 -10.30 -19.92 -2.99
C TYR A 71 -9.12 -19.76 -3.95
N ASN A 72 -8.12 -20.65 -3.88
CA ASN A 72 -6.96 -20.67 -4.76
C ASN A 72 -6.64 -22.10 -5.23
N LYS A 73 -7.03 -22.43 -6.47
CA LYS A 73 -6.77 -23.76 -7.07
C LYS A 73 -5.41 -23.87 -7.75
N ASP A 74 -4.69 -22.76 -7.91
CA ASP A 74 -3.47 -22.66 -8.72
C ASP A 74 -2.25 -22.27 -7.86
N ILE A 75 -2.21 -22.71 -6.60
CA ILE A 75 -1.10 -22.41 -5.67
C ILE A 75 0.27 -22.89 -6.18
N GLU A 76 0.29 -23.85 -7.11
CA GLU A 76 1.50 -24.36 -7.75
C GLU A 76 2.02 -23.45 -8.89
N LYS A 77 1.27 -22.44 -9.34
CA LYS A 77 1.76 -21.51 -10.36
C LYS A 77 2.82 -20.58 -9.78
N LYS A 78 3.87 -20.35 -10.57
CA LYS A 78 5.00 -19.51 -10.16
C LYS A 78 4.75 -18.03 -10.43
N ILE A 79 4.95 -17.18 -9.43
CA ILE A 79 4.81 -15.72 -9.52
C ILE A 79 6.03 -14.99 -9.00
N ASN A 80 6.27 -13.77 -9.47
CA ASN A 80 7.30 -12.89 -8.92
C ASN A 80 6.72 -11.61 -8.33
N MET A 81 5.41 -11.37 -8.34
CA MET A 81 4.84 -10.18 -7.71
C MET A 81 3.52 -10.46 -7.00
N ILE A 82 3.32 -9.80 -5.87
CA ILE A 82 1.98 -9.51 -5.34
C ILE A 82 1.79 -8.00 -5.38
N TYR A 83 0.74 -7.63 -6.09
CA TYR A 83 0.26 -6.26 -6.22
C TYR A 83 -0.91 -6.08 -5.26
N PHE A 84 -0.87 -5.04 -4.43
CA PHE A 84 -1.90 -4.70 -3.45
C PHE A 84 -2.63 -3.43 -3.89
N GLU A 85 -3.96 -3.45 -3.91
CA GLU A 85 -4.78 -2.37 -4.44
C GLU A 85 -5.84 -1.91 -3.44
N HIS A 86 -6.09 -0.59 -3.36
CA HIS A 86 -7.16 0.00 -2.54
C HIS A 86 -7.95 1.07 -3.30
N GLY A 87 -9.19 1.34 -2.87
CA GLY A 87 -10.12 2.28 -3.54
C GLY A 87 -9.88 3.78 -3.34
N GLY A 88 -8.62 4.23 -3.34
CA GLY A 88 -8.25 5.65 -3.27
C GLY A 88 -8.59 6.32 -1.95
N LEU A 89 -9.16 7.53 -2.01
CA LEU A 89 -9.56 8.32 -0.83
C LEU A 89 -10.47 7.57 0.14
N TYR A 90 -11.31 6.66 -0.40
CA TYR A 90 -12.21 5.82 0.37
C TYR A 90 -11.71 4.37 0.50
N GLY A 91 -10.42 4.15 0.24
CA GLY A 91 -9.75 2.88 0.37
C GLY A 91 -9.02 2.80 1.70
N GLY A 92 -9.31 1.77 2.50
CA GLY A 92 -8.47 1.34 3.63
C GLY A 92 -8.19 -0.16 3.61
N GLU A 93 -9.09 -0.92 2.99
CA GLU A 93 -8.95 -2.35 2.74
C GLU A 93 -8.13 -2.56 1.46
N LEU A 94 -7.17 -3.49 1.50
CA LEU A 94 -6.35 -3.85 0.35
C LEU A 94 -6.74 -5.23 -0.18
N GLU A 95 -6.84 -5.32 -1.50
CA GLU A 95 -6.93 -6.59 -2.24
C GLU A 95 -5.58 -6.95 -2.84
N ALA A 96 -5.25 -8.23 -2.87
CA ALA A 96 -4.00 -8.76 -3.42
C ALA A 96 -4.23 -9.47 -4.75
N PHE A 97 -3.35 -9.18 -5.69
CA PHE A 97 -3.32 -9.69 -7.05
C PHE A 97 -1.96 -10.33 -7.29
N SER A 98 -1.96 -11.63 -7.62
CA SER A 98 -0.73 -12.33 -7.97
C SER A 98 -0.39 -12.14 -9.44
N ILE A 99 0.82 -11.64 -9.70
CA ILE A 99 1.31 -11.30 -11.02
C ILE A 99 2.58 -12.09 -11.32
N ASN A 100 2.66 -12.63 -12.53
CA ASN A 100 3.89 -13.14 -13.09
C ASN A 100 4.34 -12.22 -14.24
N PHE A 101 5.42 -11.47 -14.04
CA PHE A 101 5.98 -10.56 -15.05
C PHE A 101 7.38 -11.00 -15.49
N ASP A 102 7.74 -10.74 -16.75
CA ASP A 102 9.08 -11.01 -17.27
C ASP A 102 10.05 -9.87 -16.91
N ASP A 103 10.97 -10.13 -15.97
CA ASP A 103 11.91 -9.15 -15.41
C ASP A 103 13.30 -9.17 -16.08
N SER A 104 13.46 -9.96 -17.15
CA SER A 104 14.76 -10.26 -17.76
C SER A 104 15.49 -9.07 -18.42
N SER A 105 14.92 -7.86 -18.41
CA SER A 105 15.40 -6.74 -19.23
C SER A 105 15.39 -5.32 -18.64
N PHE A 106 14.96 -5.04 -17.39
CA PHE A 106 14.74 -3.64 -16.95
C PHE A 106 15.13 -3.25 -15.51
N GLU A 107 15.39 -1.94 -15.33
CA GLU A 107 15.36 -1.24 -14.03
C GLU A 107 13.90 -1.00 -13.60
N LEU A 108 13.55 -1.42 -12.38
CA LEU A 108 12.18 -1.73 -11.91
C LEU A 108 11.33 -0.53 -11.46
N SER A 109 11.74 0.71 -11.73
CA SER A 109 11.22 1.87 -10.99
C SER A 109 9.79 2.30 -11.34
N GLU A 110 9.21 1.88 -12.48
CA GLU A 110 7.85 2.28 -12.87
C GLU A 110 7.07 1.13 -13.54
N PHE A 111 6.16 0.49 -12.80
CA PHE A 111 5.24 -0.51 -13.34
C PHE A 111 4.05 0.18 -14.01
N LYS A 112 3.65 -0.20 -15.23
CA LYS A 112 2.41 0.31 -15.85
C LYS A 112 1.32 -0.77 -15.73
N ILE A 113 0.11 -0.39 -15.34
CA ILE A 113 -1.04 -1.32 -15.18
C ILE A 113 -1.39 -2.03 -16.52
N ILE A 114 -1.06 -1.42 -17.66
CA ILE A 114 -1.30 -1.93 -19.03
C ILE A 114 -0.03 -2.52 -19.65
N ASP A 115 0.86 -3.07 -18.85
CA ASP A 115 2.03 -3.77 -19.37
C ASP A 115 1.59 -5.12 -19.97
N ASP A 116 1.80 -5.31 -21.27
CA ASP A 116 1.50 -6.56 -21.97
C ASP A 116 2.36 -7.75 -21.49
N ARG A 117 3.32 -7.48 -20.61
CA ARG A 117 4.16 -8.47 -19.91
C ARG A 117 3.59 -8.91 -18.56
N MET A 118 2.55 -8.25 -18.04
CA MET A 118 1.89 -8.66 -16.80
C MET A 118 0.87 -9.76 -17.07
N ASP A 119 1.16 -10.96 -16.58
CA ASP A 119 0.21 -12.07 -16.58
C ASP A 119 -0.49 -12.15 -15.22
N TYR A 120 -1.76 -11.73 -15.18
CA TYR A 120 -2.61 -11.84 -14.00
C TYR A 120 -2.97 -13.31 -13.80
N LEU A 121 -2.70 -13.83 -12.60
CA LEU A 121 -3.12 -15.19 -12.28
C LEU A 121 -4.57 -15.20 -11.80
N ASP A 122 -5.51 -15.47 -12.73
CA ASP A 122 -6.97 -15.45 -12.56
C ASP A 122 -7.55 -16.12 -11.29
N ASN A 123 -6.82 -17.06 -10.65
CA ASN A 123 -7.27 -17.77 -9.46
C ASN A 123 -6.74 -17.17 -8.14
N ILE A 124 -5.92 -16.12 -8.22
CA ILE A 124 -5.37 -15.35 -7.08
C ILE A 124 -5.48 -13.84 -7.38
N SER A 125 -6.48 -13.46 -8.16
CA SER A 125 -6.57 -12.16 -8.83
C SER A 125 -7.43 -11.14 -8.09
N SER A 126 -7.71 -11.34 -6.80
CA SER A 126 -8.35 -10.38 -5.88
C SER A 126 -8.72 -11.18 -4.62
N LEU A 127 -7.73 -11.40 -3.76
CA LEU A 127 -7.96 -11.97 -2.44
C LEU A 127 -7.76 -10.89 -1.38
N PRO A 128 -8.51 -10.89 -0.27
CA PRO A 128 -8.28 -9.95 0.82
C PRO A 128 -6.82 -10.03 1.30
N ALA A 129 -6.20 -8.87 1.55
CA ALA A 129 -4.84 -8.77 2.05
C ALA A 129 -4.81 -8.35 3.52
N PHE A 130 -5.04 -7.07 3.79
CA PHE A 130 -5.10 -6.48 5.13
C PHE A 130 -5.76 -5.11 5.03
N VAL A 131 -6.12 -4.54 6.18
CA VAL A 131 -6.61 -3.15 6.26
C VAL A 131 -5.47 -2.26 6.71
N SER A 132 -5.17 -1.18 5.97
CA SER A 132 -4.26 -0.13 6.43
C SER A 132 -5.01 0.78 7.42
N PRO A 133 -4.67 0.78 8.72
CA PRO A 133 -5.40 1.58 9.70
C PRO A 133 -5.31 3.08 9.41
N THR A 134 -4.15 3.55 8.94
CA THR A 134 -3.94 4.94 8.53
C THR A 134 -4.94 5.37 7.46
N LEU A 135 -5.06 4.62 6.37
CA LEU A 135 -5.99 4.92 5.29
C LEU A 135 -7.45 4.69 5.70
N TYR A 136 -7.71 3.67 6.50
CA TYR A 136 -9.04 3.38 7.05
C TYR A 136 -9.54 4.53 7.91
N HIS A 137 -8.70 5.08 8.79
CA HIS A 137 -9.03 6.26 9.58
C HIS A 137 -9.31 7.49 8.72
N LEU A 138 -8.58 7.70 7.62
CA LEU A 138 -8.93 8.76 6.68
C LEU A 138 -10.32 8.52 6.10
N THR A 139 -10.52 7.34 5.51
CA THR A 139 -11.77 6.94 4.84
C THR A 139 -12.98 7.13 5.74
N GLU A 140 -12.94 6.61 6.97
CA GLU A 140 -14.06 6.70 7.91
C GLU A 140 -14.41 8.12 8.31
N ASN A 141 -13.42 9.02 8.35
CA ASN A 141 -13.63 10.39 8.81
C ASN A 141 -13.95 11.35 7.67
N ILE A 142 -13.40 11.12 6.47
CA ILE A 142 -13.54 12.03 5.34
C ILE A 142 -14.87 11.88 4.62
N GLN A 143 -15.49 10.71 4.71
CA GLN A 143 -16.77 10.44 4.08
C GLN A 143 -17.88 11.37 4.63
N GLY A 144 -18.36 12.28 3.78
CA GLY A 144 -19.37 13.28 4.12
C GLY A 144 -18.82 14.60 4.67
N GLU A 145 -17.50 14.74 4.77
CA GLU A 145 -16.81 15.95 5.22
C GLU A 145 -16.10 16.68 4.07
N GLU A 146 -16.13 16.15 2.84
CA GLU A 146 -15.38 16.65 1.68
C GLU A 146 -15.77 18.09 1.30
N ASP A 147 -17.06 18.41 1.36
CA ASP A 147 -17.60 19.75 1.06
C ASP A 147 -17.25 20.80 2.13
N LYS A 148 -16.59 20.39 3.23
CA LYS A 148 -16.18 21.28 4.32
C LYS A 148 -14.73 21.73 4.21
N PHE A 149 -13.99 21.25 3.20
CA PHE A 149 -12.69 21.79 2.83
C PHE A 149 -12.87 23.07 1.99
N ASP A 150 -11.88 23.97 2.01
CA ASP A 150 -11.98 25.23 1.28
C ASP A 150 -11.85 25.00 -0.24
N ASP A 151 -11.01 24.05 -0.64
CA ASP A 151 -10.87 23.56 -2.01
C ASP A 151 -10.52 22.06 -2.06
N PHE A 152 -10.75 21.45 -3.23
CA PHE A 152 -10.39 20.05 -3.53
C PHE A 152 -8.88 19.80 -3.39
N ILE A 153 -8.04 20.84 -3.56
CA ILE A 153 -6.60 20.71 -3.35
C ILE A 153 -6.25 20.37 -1.89
N ASP A 154 -6.99 20.91 -0.92
CA ASP A 154 -6.76 20.63 0.50
C ASP A 154 -7.06 19.16 0.83
N VAL A 155 -8.16 18.64 0.25
CA VAL A 155 -8.54 17.22 0.36
C VAL A 155 -7.43 16.33 -0.18
N ASN A 156 -6.89 16.65 -1.36
CA ASN A 156 -5.82 15.88 -1.98
C ASN A 156 -4.52 15.96 -1.18
N ASN A 157 -4.13 17.14 -0.70
CA ASN A 157 -2.91 17.31 0.11
C ASN A 157 -2.99 16.49 1.40
N ILE A 158 -4.17 16.45 2.07
CA ILE A 158 -4.41 15.53 3.19
C ILE A 158 -4.29 14.09 2.76
N TYR A 159 -4.96 13.70 1.68
CA TYR A 159 -4.94 12.33 1.19
C TYR A 159 -3.52 11.85 0.92
N GLU A 160 -2.72 12.64 0.19
CA GLU A 160 -1.32 12.35 -0.12
C GLU A 160 -0.47 12.17 1.15
N LEU A 161 -0.72 12.96 2.20
CA LEU A 161 -0.03 12.83 3.48
C LEU A 161 -0.35 11.48 4.17
N PHE A 162 -1.63 11.08 4.17
CA PHE A 162 -2.05 9.79 4.71
C PHE A 162 -1.54 8.62 3.88
N GLU A 163 -1.62 8.71 2.55
CA GLU A 163 -1.13 7.68 1.62
C GLU A 163 0.38 7.48 1.79
N ALA A 164 1.17 8.56 1.79
CA ALA A 164 2.61 8.47 1.98
C ALA A 164 2.98 7.81 3.33
N THR A 165 2.22 8.10 4.39
CA THR A 165 2.40 7.48 5.70
C THR A 165 2.06 5.99 5.66
N ALA A 166 0.94 5.63 5.04
CA ALA A 166 0.51 4.24 4.91
C ALA A 166 1.53 3.39 4.14
N LEU A 167 2.12 3.92 3.06
CA LEU A 167 3.15 3.20 2.29
C LEU A 167 4.40 2.89 3.13
N ILE A 168 4.79 3.78 4.05
CA ILE A 168 5.88 3.52 5.02
C ILE A 168 5.51 2.39 5.98
N GLU A 169 4.28 2.39 6.50
CA GLU A 169 3.81 1.33 7.40
C GLU A 169 3.71 -0.02 6.68
N ILE A 170 3.24 -0.02 5.42
CA ILE A 170 3.17 -1.21 4.57
C ILE A 170 4.57 -1.73 4.23
N ASN A 171 5.56 -0.86 3.99
CA ASN A 171 6.95 -1.28 3.82
C ASN A 171 7.47 -2.05 5.06
N LYS A 172 7.22 -1.54 6.27
CA LYS A 172 7.62 -2.20 7.52
C LYS A 172 6.86 -3.50 7.76
N LEU A 173 5.57 -3.54 7.41
CA LEU A 173 4.78 -4.76 7.39
C LEU A 173 5.46 -5.82 6.51
N PHE A 174 5.85 -5.47 5.29
CA PHE A 174 6.48 -6.41 4.37
C PHE A 174 7.88 -6.84 4.79
N GLU A 175 8.66 -5.93 5.39
CA GLU A 175 9.92 -6.27 6.04
C GLU A 175 9.72 -7.35 7.10
N ARG A 176 8.77 -7.13 8.03
CA ARG A 176 8.46 -8.10 9.07
C ARG A 176 7.87 -9.40 8.53
N ALA A 177 6.98 -9.34 7.54
CA ALA A 177 6.41 -10.52 6.89
C ALA A 177 7.49 -11.39 6.23
N ASN A 178 8.53 -10.75 5.67
CA ASN A 178 9.69 -11.44 5.12
C ASN A 178 10.54 -12.09 6.22
N GLU A 179 10.82 -11.38 7.31
CA GLU A 179 11.54 -11.94 8.48
C GLU A 179 10.80 -13.14 9.09
N GLU A 180 9.47 -13.08 9.13
CA GLU A 180 8.59 -14.15 9.61
C GLU A 180 8.33 -15.25 8.56
N ASN A 181 8.88 -15.12 7.35
CA ASN A 181 8.72 -16.07 6.23
C ASN A 181 7.25 -16.32 5.83
N LEU A 182 6.36 -15.32 5.94
CA LEU A 182 4.92 -15.51 5.69
C LEU A 182 4.60 -15.98 4.27
N PHE A 183 5.45 -15.65 3.29
CA PHE A 183 5.24 -16.02 1.89
C PHE A 183 5.89 -17.35 1.49
N GLU A 184 6.53 -18.09 2.41
CA GLU A 184 7.32 -19.31 2.07
C GLU A 184 6.49 -20.44 1.43
N LYS A 185 5.18 -20.47 1.73
CA LYS A 185 4.26 -21.50 1.23
C LYS A 185 3.78 -21.20 -0.20
N LEU A 186 4.02 -20.00 -0.71
CA LEU A 186 3.69 -19.62 -2.09
C LEU A 186 4.82 -20.06 -3.04
N ASN A 187 4.48 -20.42 -4.27
CA ASN A 187 5.47 -20.81 -5.27
C ASN A 187 6.10 -19.57 -5.92
N LEU A 188 7.09 -18.97 -5.25
CA LEU A 188 7.68 -17.70 -5.69
C LEU A 188 8.86 -17.89 -6.65
N LYS A 189 8.98 -16.99 -7.63
CA LYS A 189 10.19 -16.72 -8.41
C LYS A 189 10.91 -15.56 -7.73
N LYS A 190 12.24 -15.61 -7.76
CA LYS A 190 13.10 -14.58 -7.20
C LYS A 190 13.78 -13.79 -8.32
N PRO A 191 13.92 -12.46 -8.18
CA PRO A 191 13.40 -11.62 -7.10
C PRO A 191 11.86 -11.59 -7.04
N PHE A 192 11.31 -11.44 -5.83
CA PHE A 192 9.88 -11.37 -5.56
C PHE A 192 9.51 -9.95 -5.07
N TYR A 193 8.50 -9.35 -5.69
CA TYR A 193 8.16 -7.94 -5.58
C TYR A 193 6.82 -7.74 -4.88
N LEU A 194 6.78 -6.77 -3.97
CA LEU A 194 5.57 -6.34 -3.29
C LEU A 194 5.33 -4.87 -3.66
N ALA A 195 4.23 -4.60 -4.35
CA ALA A 195 3.89 -3.28 -4.87
C ALA A 195 2.47 -2.87 -4.47
N VAL A 196 2.22 -1.58 -4.31
CA VAL A 196 0.91 -1.04 -3.89
C VAL A 196 0.45 0.03 -4.90
N ALA A 197 -0.85 0.10 -5.18
CA ALA A 197 -1.45 1.24 -5.88
C ALA A 197 -2.88 1.53 -5.40
N GLU A 198 -3.35 2.72 -5.74
CA GLU A 198 -4.76 3.09 -5.68
C GLU A 198 -5.47 2.66 -6.98
N HIS A 199 -6.68 2.12 -6.82
CA HIS A 199 -7.57 1.72 -7.92
C HIS A 199 -7.77 2.85 -8.91
N ASP A 200 -7.67 2.53 -10.20
CA ASP A 200 -7.80 3.49 -11.30
C ASP A 200 -6.76 4.62 -11.34
N THR A 201 -5.67 4.55 -10.56
CA THR A 201 -4.63 5.59 -10.56
C THR A 201 -3.21 5.07 -10.81
N GLY A 202 -2.50 5.82 -11.64
CA GLY A 202 -1.04 5.76 -11.74
C GLY A 202 -0.44 4.39 -12.04
N ALA A 203 0.83 4.28 -11.64
CA ALA A 203 1.68 3.11 -11.75
C ALA A 203 1.83 2.49 -10.34
N PRO A 204 1.82 1.15 -10.18
CA PRO A 204 2.10 0.55 -8.88
C PRO A 204 3.45 1.00 -8.33
N LYS A 205 3.44 1.44 -7.08
CA LYS A 205 4.62 1.87 -6.33
C LYS A 205 5.28 0.61 -5.76
N LEU A 206 6.54 0.35 -6.11
CA LEU A 206 7.31 -0.74 -5.53
C LEU A 206 7.58 -0.45 -4.05
N ILE A 207 7.16 -1.35 -3.16
CA ILE A 207 7.25 -1.16 -1.72
C ILE A 207 8.34 -2.02 -1.09
N TYR A 208 8.51 -3.27 -1.53
CA TYR A 208 9.51 -4.17 -0.95
C TYR A 208 9.94 -5.26 -1.91
N VAL A 209 11.18 -5.74 -1.81
CA VAL A 209 11.74 -6.83 -2.62
C VAL A 209 12.30 -7.94 -1.73
N ILE A 210 11.93 -9.18 -2.01
CA ILE A 210 12.45 -10.41 -1.41
C ILE A 210 13.36 -11.12 -2.44
N GLU A 211 14.63 -11.31 -2.08
CA GLU A 211 15.66 -11.97 -2.92
C GLU A 211 15.86 -13.44 -2.55
#